data_AF-A0AAD7EQW5-F1
#
_entry.id   AF-A0AAD7EQW5-F1
#
_cell.length_a   1.000
_cell.length_b   1.000
_cell.length_c   1.000
_cell.angle_alpha   90.00
_cell.angle_beta   90.00
_cell.angle_gamma   90.00
#
_symmetry.space_group_name_H-M   'P 1'
#
loop_
_entity.id
_entity.type
_entity.pdbx_description
1 polymer ?
#
loop_
_entity_poly.entity_id
_entity_poly.type
_entity_poly.pdbx_seq_one_letter_code
_entity_poly.pdbx_strand_id
1 'polypeptide(L)'
;RISSPTFGLPHSYTRQLFQTVVVPRMEYALQLWYRPVTECESARRSGTVWVTKALGKVQRQACKLIMGSLRTTATDMQNYHANIAPIHLRLNRLVYNAAARLAALPASNPV
;
A
#
# COMPACT_ATOMS: atom_id res chain seq x y z
N ARG A 1 -32.32 -3.22 20.18
CA ARG A 1 -31.07 -2.43 20.16
C ARG A 1 -31.09 -1.60 18.88
N ILE A 2 -31.48 -0.34 18.99
CA ILE A 2 -31.55 0.61 17.87
C ILE A 2 -30.09 0.97 17.56
N SER A 3 -29.63 0.65 16.35
CA SER A 3 -28.30 1.01 15.90
C SER A 3 -28.18 2.53 15.90
N SER A 4 -27.34 3.08 16.79
CA SER A 4 -26.85 4.43 16.60
C SER A 4 -26.05 4.42 15.29
N PRO A 5 -26.44 5.20 14.25
CA PRO A 5 -25.52 5.43 13.16
C PRO A 5 -24.40 6.27 13.75
N THR A 6 -23.29 5.62 14.11
CA THR A 6 -22.05 6.33 14.36
C THR A 6 -21.71 7.00 13.04
N PHE A 7 -22.06 8.28 12.90
CA PHE A 7 -21.60 9.11 11.79
C PHE A 7 -20.08 9.16 11.91
N GLY A 8 -19.42 8.20 11.28
CA GLY A 8 -17.97 8.16 11.14
C GLY A 8 -17.51 9.32 10.26
N LEU A 9 -16.20 9.56 10.28
CA LEU A 9 -15.56 10.49 9.36
C LEU A 9 -16.02 10.19 7.91
N PRO A 10 -16.36 11.22 7.11
CA PRO A 10 -16.72 11.01 5.72
C PRO A 10 -15.63 10.22 4.99
N HIS A 11 -16.04 9.39 4.03
CA HIS A 11 -15.16 8.49 3.28
C HIS A 11 -13.90 9.18 2.74
N SER A 12 -14.06 10.42 2.24
CA SER A 12 -12.97 11.26 1.72
C SER A 12 -11.89 11.52 2.77
N TYR A 13 -12.27 11.94 3.98
CA TYR A 13 -11.33 12.24 5.06
C TYR A 13 -10.66 10.99 5.61
N THR A 14 -11.39 9.87 5.70
CA THR A 14 -10.82 8.60 6.13
C THR A 14 -9.75 8.11 5.16
N ARG A 15 -9.99 8.27 3.85
CA ARG A 15 -8.99 7.98 2.81
C ARG A 15 -7.78 8.89 2.91
N GLN A 16 -8.00 10.19 3.14
CA GLN A 16 -6.92 11.15 3.32
C GLN A 16 -6.07 10.82 4.55
N LEU A 17 -6.69 10.44 5.67
CA LEU A 17 -5.99 10.03 6.88
C LEU A 17 -5.14 8.78 6.65
N PHE A 18 -5.67 7.78 5.93
CA PHE A 18 -4.90 6.61 5.56
C PHE A 18 -3.67 6.98 4.70
N GLN A 19 -3.84 7.85 3.71
CA GLN A 19 -2.76 8.27 2.81
C GLN A 19 -1.71 9.15 3.46
N THR A 20 -2.10 9.99 4.42
CA THR A 20 -1.19 10.95 5.06
C THR A 20 -0.48 10.37 6.28
N VAL A 21 -1.12 9.46 7.01
CA VAL A 21 -0.56 8.94 8.28
C VAL A 21 -0.09 7.50 8.15
N VAL A 22 -0.95 6.62 7.66
CA VAL A 22 -0.68 5.17 7.69
C VAL A 22 0.32 4.79 6.62
N VAL A 23 0.15 5.33 5.41
CA VAL A 23 1.03 5.08 4.28
C VAL A 23 2.50 5.42 4.57
N PRO A 24 2.87 6.63 5.06
CA PRO A 24 4.27 6.93 5.34
C PRO A 24 4.87 6.06 6.44
N ARG A 25 4.05 5.66 7.43
CA ARG A 25 4.48 4.72 8.49
C ARG A 25 4.75 3.32 7.95
N MET A 26 3.92 2.81 7.03
CA MET A 26 4.11 1.50 6.40
C MET A 26 5.33 1.48 5.47
N GLU A 27 5.59 2.60 4.80
CA GLU A 27 6.67 2.74 3.82
C GLU A 27 8.00 3.15 4.46
N TYR A 28 8.00 3.41 5.76
CA TYR A 28 9.19 3.81 6.49
C TYR A 28 10.29 2.73 6.36
N ALA A 29 11.50 3.19 6.00
CA ALA A 29 12.67 2.36 5.77
C ALA A 29 12.53 1.28 4.67
N LEU A 30 11.41 1.22 3.95
CA LEU A 30 11.17 0.17 2.94
C LEU A 30 12.28 0.12 1.89
N GLN A 31 12.79 1.28 1.48
CA GLN A 31 13.86 1.42 0.48
C GLN A 31 15.18 0.75 0.90
N LEU A 32 15.40 0.51 2.19
CA LEU A 32 16.65 -0.06 2.71
C LEU A 32 16.68 -1.58 2.69
N TRP A 33 15.53 -2.24 2.88
CA TRP A 33 15.47 -3.69 3.12
C TRP A 33 14.45 -4.46 2.28
N TYR A 34 13.52 -3.76 1.61
CA TYR A 34 12.49 -4.42 0.82
C TYR A 34 13.06 -4.97 -0.48
N ARG A 35 12.79 -6.24 -0.76
CA ARG A 35 13.11 -6.88 -2.02
C ARG A 35 11.83 -6.96 -2.86
N PRO A 36 11.80 -6.37 -4.07
CA PRO A 36 10.58 -6.30 -4.86
C PRO A 36 10.01 -7.69 -5.09
N VAL A 37 8.70 -7.81 -4.87
CA VAL A 37 8.00 -9.06 -5.10
C VAL A 37 7.76 -9.19 -6.59
N THR A 38 8.51 -10.07 -7.23
CA THR A 38 8.33 -10.43 -8.64
C THR A 38 7.73 -11.82 -8.72
N GLU A 39 6.82 -12.01 -9.67
CA GLU A 39 6.37 -13.34 -10.05
C GLU A 39 7.46 -13.95 -10.93
N CYS A 40 8.19 -14.93 -10.39
CA CYS A 40 9.15 -15.69 -11.17
C CYS A 40 8.39 -16.72 -12.03
N GLU A 41 8.99 -17.07 -13.16
CA GLU A 41 8.47 -18.03 -14.14
C GLU A 41 8.11 -19.40 -13.52
N SER A 42 8.75 -19.77 -12.41
CA SER A 42 8.45 -21.01 -11.66
C SER A 42 7.21 -20.92 -10.73
N ALA A 43 6.27 -20.00 -10.97
CA ALA A 43 5.05 -19.74 -10.19
C ALA A 43 5.26 -19.32 -8.72
N ARG A 44 6.51 -19.25 -8.24
CA ARG A 44 6.83 -18.87 -6.86
C ARG A 44 7.15 -17.40 -6.81
N ARG A 45 6.36 -16.64 -6.03
CA ARG A 45 6.67 -15.25 -5.70
C ARG A 45 7.98 -15.20 -4.92
N SER A 46 8.97 -14.50 -5.48
CA SER A 46 10.28 -14.28 -4.84
C SER A 46 10.31 -12.91 -4.15
N GLY A 47 11.12 -12.76 -3.11
CA GLY A 47 11.28 -11.51 -2.35
C GLY A 47 10.55 -11.47 -1.00
N THR A 48 10.29 -10.26 -0.49
CA THR A 48 9.67 -10.03 0.84
C THR A 48 8.15 -10.20 0.83
N VAL A 49 7.71 -11.41 0.47
CA VAL A 49 6.28 -11.77 0.31
C VAL A 49 5.52 -11.68 1.65
N TRP A 50 6.15 -12.05 2.77
CA TRP A 50 5.51 -12.05 4.08
C TRP A 50 5.15 -10.64 4.55
N VAL A 51 6.06 -9.67 4.36
CA VAL A 51 5.84 -8.25 4.68
C VAL A 51 4.70 -7.70 3.83
N THR A 52 4.73 -7.99 2.53
CA THR A 52 3.70 -7.55 1.59
C THR A 52 2.32 -8.07 2.00
N LYS A 53 2.24 -9.32 2.47
CA LYS A 53 1.00 -9.89 3.04
C LYS A 53 0.59 -9.20 4.34
N ALA A 54 1.53 -8.89 5.23
CA ALA A 54 1.26 -8.20 6.49
C ALA A 54 0.72 -6.78 6.26
N LEU A 55 1.40 -5.99 5.43
CA LEU A 55 0.96 -4.63 5.04
C LEU A 55 -0.36 -4.67 4.25
N GLY A 56 -0.57 -5.71 3.44
CA GLY A 56 -1.83 -5.94 2.75
C GLY A 56 -3.03 -6.14 3.69
N LYS A 57 -2.83 -6.73 4.86
CA LYS A 57 -3.89 -6.83 5.89
C LYS A 57 -4.28 -5.45 6.42
N VAL A 58 -3.29 -4.58 6.69
CA VAL A 58 -3.52 -3.20 7.15
C VAL A 58 -4.27 -2.39 6.09
N GLN A 59 -3.82 -2.45 4.84
CA GLN A 59 -4.52 -1.79 3.72
C GLN A 59 -5.95 -2.31 3.57
N ARG A 60 -6.17 -3.62 3.69
CA ARG A 60 -7.53 -4.21 3.62
C ARG A 60 -8.43 -3.70 4.74
N GLN A 61 -7.91 -3.51 5.95
CA GLN A 61 -8.66 -2.90 7.06
C GLN A 61 -9.00 -1.43 6.75
N ALA A 62 -8.06 -0.68 6.20
CA ALA A 62 -8.30 0.68 5.76
C ALA A 62 -9.37 0.76 4.65
N CYS A 63 -9.28 -0.06 3.61
CA CYS A 63 -10.29 -0.10 2.54
C CYS A 63 -11.69 -0.45 3.06
N LYS A 64 -11.79 -1.37 4.04
CA LYS A 64 -13.06 -1.67 4.71
C LYS A 64 -13.61 -0.50 5.49
N LEU A 65 -12.76 0.21 6.23
CA LEU A 65 -13.17 1.40 7.00
C LEU A 65 -13.61 2.54 6.07
N ILE A 66 -12.85 2.76 5.00
CA ILE A 66 -13.11 3.77 3.98
C ILE A 66 -14.46 3.47 3.32
N MET A 67 -14.62 2.30 2.71
CA MET A 67 -15.82 1.96 1.94
C MET A 67 -17.03 1.49 2.76
N GLY A 68 -16.87 1.15 4.03
CA GLY A 68 -17.88 0.42 4.80
C GLY A 68 -18.17 -0.99 4.27
N SER A 69 -17.22 -1.58 3.52
CA SER A 69 -17.45 -2.84 2.79
C SER A 69 -17.49 -4.08 3.69
N LEU A 70 -18.19 -5.13 3.25
CA LEU A 70 -18.35 -6.38 3.97
C LEU A 70 -17.03 -7.15 4.16
N ARG A 71 -17.00 -8.04 5.16
CA ARG A 71 -15.83 -8.89 5.45
C ARG A 71 -15.50 -9.84 4.28
N THR A 72 -16.50 -10.25 3.52
CA THR A 72 -16.43 -11.20 2.41
C THR A 72 -16.03 -10.58 1.08
N THR A 73 -16.06 -9.25 0.95
CA THR A 73 -15.70 -8.58 -0.31
C THR A 73 -14.24 -8.85 -0.65
N ALA A 74 -13.99 -9.14 -1.94
CA ALA A 74 -12.66 -9.39 -2.48
C ALA A 74 -11.76 -8.15 -2.33
N THR A 75 -10.52 -8.38 -1.90
CA THR A 75 -9.57 -7.30 -1.60
C THR A 75 -9.21 -6.47 -2.83
N ASP A 76 -9.11 -7.11 -4.00
CA ASP A 76 -8.76 -6.42 -5.24
C ASP A 76 -9.86 -5.46 -5.70
N MET A 77 -11.12 -5.88 -5.58
CA MET A 77 -12.26 -5.01 -5.83
C MET A 77 -12.33 -3.86 -4.83
N GLN A 78 -12.06 -4.11 -3.54
CA GLN A 78 -12.00 -3.06 -2.52
C GLN A 78 -10.93 -2.01 -2.83
N ASN A 79 -9.74 -2.45 -3.24
CA ASN A 79 -8.66 -1.55 -3.63
C ASN A 79 -9.04 -0.69 -4.84
N TYR A 80 -9.66 -1.29 -5.86
CA TYR A 80 -10.13 -0.59 -7.04
C TYR A 80 -11.16 0.49 -6.70
N HIS A 81 -12.21 0.13 -5.94
CA HIS A 81 -13.26 1.06 -5.55
C HIS A 81 -12.80 2.14 -4.56
N ALA A 82 -11.82 1.85 -3.69
CA ALA A 82 -11.22 2.85 -2.81
C ALA A 82 -10.21 3.77 -3.53
N ASN A 83 -9.93 3.51 -4.82
CA ASN A 83 -8.89 4.16 -5.60
C ASN A 83 -7.52 4.11 -4.89
N ILE A 84 -7.15 2.92 -4.42
CA ILE A 84 -5.87 2.64 -3.74
C ILE A 84 -5.20 1.49 -4.50
N ALA A 85 -3.94 1.69 -4.91
CA ALA A 85 -3.19 0.64 -5.61
C ALA A 85 -3.01 -0.61 -4.72
N PRO A 86 -3.04 -1.83 -5.29
CA PRO A 86 -2.65 -3.04 -4.58
C PRO A 86 -1.29 -2.88 -3.90
N ILE A 87 -1.18 -3.35 -2.65
CA ILE A 87 0.00 -3.09 -1.80
C ILE A 87 1.32 -3.51 -2.47
N HIS A 88 1.34 -4.65 -3.15
CA HIS A 88 2.56 -5.17 -3.78
C HIS A 88 3.07 -4.25 -4.91
N LEU A 89 2.17 -3.73 -5.75
CA LEU A 89 2.53 -2.78 -6.80
C LEU A 89 3.04 -1.47 -6.21
N ARG A 90 2.43 -1.00 -5.13
CA ARG A 90 2.82 0.23 -4.44
C ARG A 90 4.23 0.13 -3.85
N LEU A 91 4.52 -0.94 -3.10
CA LEU A 91 5.83 -1.18 -2.50
C LEU A 91 6.92 -1.36 -3.58
N ASN A 92 6.62 -2.11 -4.64
CA ASN A 92 7.55 -2.29 -5.75
C ASN A 92 7.85 -0.95 -6.44
N ARG A 93 6.82 -0.15 -6.74
CA ARG A 93 6.99 1.18 -7.37
C ARG A 93 7.87 2.10 -6.53
N LEU A 94 7.75 2.08 -5.21
CA LEU A 94 8.59 2.89 -4.33
C LEU A 94 10.08 2.51 -4.43
N VAL A 95 10.38 1.22 -4.38
CA VAL A 95 11.77 0.75 -4.47
C VAL A 95 12.33 0.98 -5.87
N TYR A 96 11.55 0.77 -6.93
CA TYR A 96 12.00 1.11 -8.28
C TYR A 96 12.25 2.61 -8.46
N ASN A 97 11.39 3.47 -7.93
CA ASN A 97 11.61 4.91 -7.96
C ASN A 97 12.86 5.33 -7.18
N ALA A 98 13.11 4.71 -6.02
CA ALA A 98 14.33 4.96 -5.25
C ALA A 98 15.58 4.52 -6.00
N ALA A 99 15.57 3.32 -6.57
CA ALA A 99 16.66 2.80 -7.40
C ALA A 99 16.90 3.68 -8.64
N ALA A 100 15.83 4.11 -9.32
CA ALA A 100 15.92 5.00 -10.47
C ALA A 100 16.52 6.36 -10.11
N ARG A 101 16.17 6.93 -8.94
CA ARG A 101 16.78 8.18 -8.45
C ARG A 101 18.27 8.04 -8.18
N LEU A 102 18.69 6.90 -7.60
CA LEU A 102 20.10 6.62 -7.36
C LEU A 102 20.86 6.43 -8.69
N ALA A 103 20.25 5.76 -9.66
CA ALA A 103 20.84 5.54 -10.98
C ALA A 103 20.89 6.82 -11.84
N ALA A 104 19.93 7.73 -11.66
CA ALA A 104 19.86 8.99 -12.39
C ALA A 104 20.72 10.11 -11.77
N LEU A 105 21.46 9.83 -10.69
CA LEU A 105 22.32 10.82 -10.05
C LEU A 105 23.46 11.21 -11.01
N PRO A 106 23.66 12.50 -11.32
CA PRO A 106 24.81 12.93 -12.11
C PRO A 106 26.12 12.55 -11.43
N ALA A 107 27.15 12.22 -12.22
CA ALA A 107 28.47 11.88 -11.69
C ALA A 107 29.18 13.06 -10.99
N SER A 108 28.79 14.31 -11.30
CA SER A 108 29.29 15.53 -10.66
C SER A 108 28.15 16.30 -9.99
N ASN A 109 28.35 16.69 -8.73
CA ASN A 109 27.38 17.40 -7.90
C ASN A 109 28.03 18.65 -7.27
N PRO A 110 27.53 19.89 -7.52
CA PRO A 110 27.13 20.45 -8.81
C PRO A 110 28.35 20.96 -9.61
N VAL A 111 28.11 21.20 -10.91
CA VAL A 111 28.94 22.02 -11.81
C VAL A 111 28.88 23.51 -11.44
#